data_AF-A0A8T5UFB7-F1
#
_entry.id   AF-A0A8T5UFB7-F1
#
_cell.length_a   1.000
_cell.length_b   1.000
_cell.length_c   1.000
_cell.angle_alpha   90.00
_cell.angle_beta   90.00
_cell.angle_gamma   90.00
#
_symmetry.space_group_name_H-M   'P 1'
#
loop_
_entity.id
_entity.type
_entity.pdbx_description
1 polymer ?
#
loop_
_entity_poly.entity_id
_entity_poly.type
_entity_poly.pdbx_seq_one_letter_code
_entity_poly.pdbx_strand_id
1 'polypeptide(L)'
;MNSEKSLTWEFLKNVAETLDSFRIRALIDGKDDILKAGIYTEDQYHALFFDMFDLEQLKYELLTFLKKKSESNLKDLKTFITTKKVDLKTVLTLLALLKNERLVSIEEINEQIDTDNENLTFNKLIDFNIKVNSIFPGKTVYEPIQVIFDAKICSGCGMCAGICPVNCIEIINGIGKVDDNLCIRCGLCYYICPRTFLPTTSMHMTQMHSNKIEDHGQLGSYIDIFSARTKISDIKSVCQDGGITSSCIYYLFNSKQIDSALGAKMSEDPWRPMPFLLGSKEDVISSAGTKYVNNPNLSLLNDKSLINGNFAIVGVPCHMQALLKSKLYNFQFPSQNNVIYRLGIFCMESFSYEDGFLKICNLVDVNVSNVSKTDINKGKFFIYTNDGNEFSVPIKEITHLARPDCEVCYDLTSESSDISIGSIGSPSGWNTVIIRTPEGKKLYDELIANDIIESVNFNDVKPGLSMLQKIARSKKVKCQKHLDEKRKENHRFPSY
;
A
#
# COMPACT_ATOMS: atom_id res chain seq x y z
N MET A 1 -29.16 10.33 12.16
CA MET A 1 -30.13 9.26 12.48
C MET A 1 -31.43 9.88 12.94
N ASN A 2 -32.44 9.93 12.06
CA ASN A 2 -33.90 9.90 12.37
C ASN A 2 -34.69 10.12 11.07
N SER A 3 -34.88 9.04 10.32
CA SER A 3 -36.12 8.65 9.61
C SER A 3 -35.78 7.45 8.74
N GLU A 4 -35.93 6.25 9.31
CA GLU A 4 -36.08 5.03 8.53
C GLU A 4 -37.42 5.12 7.77
N LYS A 5 -37.45 5.90 6.70
CA LYS A 5 -38.18 5.42 5.53
C LYS A 5 -37.30 4.29 5.01
N SER A 6 -37.80 3.06 5.03
CA SER A 6 -37.13 1.94 4.36
C SER A 6 -36.86 2.36 2.92
N LEU A 7 -35.61 2.70 2.62
CA LEU A 7 -35.19 3.09 1.28
C LEU A 7 -35.43 1.88 0.39
N THR A 8 -36.40 1.97 -0.53
CA THR A 8 -36.67 0.86 -1.45
C THR A 8 -35.53 0.74 -2.45
N TRP A 9 -35.28 -0.47 -2.96
CA TRP A 9 -34.29 -0.69 -4.03
C TRP A 9 -34.56 0.18 -5.26
N GLU A 10 -35.83 0.40 -5.57
CA GLU A 10 -36.26 1.28 -6.66
C GLU A 10 -35.91 2.74 -6.38
N PHE A 11 -36.04 3.22 -5.14
CA PHE A 11 -35.59 4.56 -4.76
C PHE A 11 -34.06 4.68 -4.89
N LEU A 12 -33.30 3.70 -4.41
CA LEU A 12 -31.83 3.69 -4.52
C LEU A 12 -31.38 3.70 -5.98
N LYS A 13 -32.05 2.94 -6.85
CA LYS A 13 -31.81 2.92 -8.29
C LYS A 13 -32.07 4.30 -8.91
N ASN A 14 -33.20 4.92 -8.59
CA ASN A 14 -33.53 6.27 -9.07
C ASN A 14 -32.49 7.32 -8.60
N VAL A 15 -31.98 7.22 -7.38
CA VAL A 15 -30.91 8.09 -6.90
C VAL A 15 -29.59 7.81 -7.63
N ALA A 16 -29.21 6.54 -7.84
CA ALA A 16 -28.01 6.19 -8.59
C ALA A 16 -28.08 6.63 -10.07
N GLU A 17 -29.28 6.62 -10.65
CA GLU A 17 -29.57 7.20 -11.96
C GLU A 17 -29.37 8.72 -11.94
N THR A 18 -29.94 9.40 -10.94
CA THR A 18 -29.85 10.85 -10.76
C THR A 18 -28.41 11.33 -10.50
N LEU A 19 -27.63 10.59 -9.72
CA LEU A 19 -26.22 10.90 -9.41
C LEU A 19 -25.27 10.64 -10.59
N ASP A 20 -25.78 10.02 -11.67
CA ASP A 20 -25.00 9.42 -12.74
C ASP A 20 -23.86 8.50 -12.29
N SER A 21 -24.01 7.87 -11.12
CA SER A 21 -22.95 7.05 -10.54
C SER A 21 -22.98 5.63 -11.06
N PHE A 22 -22.09 5.31 -11.99
CA PHE A 22 -21.92 3.95 -12.50
C PHE A 22 -21.58 2.95 -11.39
N ARG A 23 -20.85 3.38 -10.36
CA ARG A 23 -20.41 2.51 -9.24
C ARG A 23 -21.56 1.98 -8.41
N ILE A 24 -22.44 2.89 -8.00
CA ILE A 24 -23.61 2.52 -7.20
C ILE A 24 -24.52 1.61 -8.01
N ARG A 25 -24.72 1.92 -9.31
CA ARG A 25 -25.49 1.05 -10.20
C ARG A 25 -24.86 -0.34 -10.34
N ALA A 26 -23.55 -0.45 -10.54
CA ALA A 26 -22.86 -1.74 -10.64
C ALA A 26 -23.02 -2.60 -9.38
N LEU A 27 -23.06 -2.00 -8.18
CA LEU A 27 -23.35 -2.74 -6.95
C LEU A 27 -24.82 -3.13 -6.79
N ILE A 28 -25.76 -2.29 -7.24
CA ILE A 28 -27.20 -2.61 -7.24
C ILE A 28 -27.46 -3.77 -8.21
N ASP A 29 -27.02 -3.62 -9.46
CA ASP A 29 -27.26 -4.59 -10.52
C ASP A 29 -26.50 -5.91 -10.28
N GLY A 30 -25.33 -5.83 -9.63
CA GLY A 30 -24.51 -6.99 -9.28
C GLY A 30 -24.81 -7.63 -7.93
N LYS A 31 -25.88 -7.25 -7.22
CA LYS A 31 -26.19 -7.76 -5.87
C LYS A 31 -26.15 -9.29 -5.81
N ASP A 32 -26.87 -9.94 -6.73
CA ASP A 32 -27.02 -11.40 -6.71
C ASP A 32 -25.69 -12.11 -6.98
N ASP A 33 -24.88 -11.58 -7.90
CA ASP A 33 -23.55 -12.12 -8.20
C ASP A 33 -22.59 -11.98 -7.01
N ILE A 34 -22.63 -10.85 -6.31
CA ILE A 34 -21.82 -10.59 -5.11
C ILE A 34 -22.18 -11.58 -3.99
N LEU A 35 -23.49 -11.75 -3.72
CA LEU A 35 -23.93 -12.69 -2.68
C LEU A 35 -23.65 -14.14 -3.07
N LYS A 36 -23.80 -14.49 -4.35
CA LYS A 36 -23.50 -15.83 -4.87
C LYS A 36 -22.01 -16.18 -4.79
N ALA A 37 -21.11 -15.20 -4.93
CA ALA A 37 -19.67 -15.40 -4.74
C ALA A 37 -19.33 -15.83 -3.30
N GLY A 38 -20.21 -15.55 -2.34
CA GLY A 38 -20.10 -16.04 -0.97
C GLY A 38 -18.98 -15.39 -0.16
N ILE A 39 -18.43 -14.25 -0.62
CA ILE A 39 -17.44 -13.44 0.10
C ILE A 39 -18.14 -12.58 1.16
N TYR A 40 -19.32 -12.06 0.85
CA TYR A 40 -20.11 -11.18 1.72
C TYR A 40 -21.38 -11.89 2.18
N THR A 41 -21.76 -11.69 3.44
CA THR A 41 -23.15 -11.87 3.86
C THR A 41 -24.02 -10.74 3.30
N GLU A 42 -25.34 -10.90 3.33
CA GLU A 42 -26.25 -9.84 2.90
C GLU A 42 -26.07 -8.54 3.69
N ASP A 43 -25.88 -8.64 5.01
CA ASP A 43 -25.61 -7.48 5.87
C ASP A 43 -24.27 -6.80 5.51
N GLN A 44 -23.21 -7.59 5.25
CA GLN A 44 -21.91 -7.05 4.86
C GLN A 44 -21.97 -6.36 3.49
N TYR A 45 -22.72 -6.92 2.54
CA TYR A 45 -22.99 -6.28 1.25
C TYR A 45 -23.74 -4.95 1.45
N HIS A 46 -24.78 -4.92 2.29
CA HIS A 46 -25.51 -3.68 2.56
C HIS A 46 -24.63 -2.62 3.21
N ALA A 47 -23.80 -2.98 4.19
CA ALA A 47 -22.84 -2.06 4.78
C ALA A 47 -21.93 -1.44 3.71
N LEU A 48 -21.27 -2.27 2.90
CA LEU A 48 -20.41 -1.81 1.80
C LEU A 48 -21.16 -0.90 0.82
N PHE A 49 -22.37 -1.30 0.42
CA PHE A 49 -23.20 -0.54 -0.50
C PHE A 49 -23.55 0.85 0.04
N PHE A 50 -23.99 0.94 1.30
CA PHE A 50 -24.37 2.21 1.91
C PHE A 50 -23.15 3.11 2.17
N ASP A 51 -22.00 2.58 2.58
CA ASP A 51 -20.77 3.38 2.69
C ASP A 51 -20.40 4.02 1.34
N MET A 52 -20.48 3.22 0.26
CA MET A 52 -20.21 3.71 -1.09
C MET A 52 -21.23 4.75 -1.54
N PHE A 53 -22.51 4.53 -1.24
CA PHE A 53 -23.58 5.45 -1.56
C PHE A 53 -23.39 6.80 -0.87
N ASP A 54 -23.11 6.79 0.44
CA ASP A 54 -22.88 8.00 1.23
C ASP A 54 -21.65 8.78 0.73
N LEU A 55 -20.55 8.07 0.43
CA LEU A 55 -19.35 8.68 -0.13
C LEU A 55 -19.63 9.34 -1.50
N GLU A 56 -20.38 8.65 -2.35
CA GLU A 56 -20.73 9.14 -3.69
C GLU A 56 -21.67 10.36 -3.61
N GLN A 57 -22.63 10.35 -2.68
CA GLN A 57 -23.50 11.49 -2.41
C GLN A 57 -22.66 12.69 -1.95
N LEU A 58 -21.76 12.51 -0.99
CA LEU A 58 -20.90 13.59 -0.50
C LEU A 58 -19.96 14.13 -1.60
N LYS A 59 -19.44 13.26 -2.47
CA LYS A 59 -18.67 13.64 -3.67
C LYS A 59 -19.48 14.53 -4.61
N TYR A 60 -20.74 14.15 -4.88
CA TYR A 60 -21.64 14.93 -5.73
C TYR A 60 -21.99 16.30 -5.13
N GLU A 61 -22.21 16.35 -3.81
CA GLU A 61 -22.42 17.60 -3.09
C GLU A 61 -21.20 18.53 -3.17
N LEU A 62 -19.98 17.98 -3.04
CA LEU A 62 -18.74 18.73 -3.21
C LEU A 62 -18.63 19.29 -4.63
N LEU A 63 -18.87 18.47 -5.66
CA LEU A 63 -18.85 18.92 -7.05
C LEU A 63 -19.87 20.04 -7.30
N THR A 64 -21.08 19.90 -6.76
CA THR A 64 -22.13 20.92 -6.89
C THR A 64 -21.76 22.21 -6.16
N PHE A 65 -21.09 22.11 -5.01
CA PHE A 65 -20.54 23.26 -4.31
C PHE A 65 -19.48 23.98 -5.15
N LEU A 66 -18.53 23.25 -5.73
CA LEU A 66 -17.46 23.80 -6.58
C LEU A 66 -18.03 24.46 -7.86
N LYS A 67 -19.07 23.89 -8.47
CA LYS A 67 -19.74 24.43 -9.67
C LYS A 67 -20.33 25.84 -9.49
N LYS A 68 -20.61 26.26 -8.25
CA LYS A 68 -21.15 27.60 -7.96
C LYS A 68 -20.11 28.70 -8.13
N LYS A 69 -18.84 28.34 -8.34
CA LYS A 69 -17.72 29.27 -8.48
C LYS A 69 -16.95 28.96 -9.76
N SER A 70 -16.33 29.98 -10.35
CA SER A 70 -15.43 29.81 -11.50
C SER A 70 -14.12 29.10 -11.11
N GLU A 71 -13.65 29.35 -9.90
CA GLU A 71 -12.42 28.82 -9.31
C GLU A 71 -12.64 28.66 -7.80
N SER A 72 -12.02 27.66 -7.18
CA SER A 72 -12.11 27.41 -5.74
C SER A 72 -10.73 27.11 -5.14
N ASN A 73 -10.58 27.38 -3.85
CA ASN A 73 -9.33 27.18 -3.12
C ASN A 73 -9.55 26.52 -1.74
N LEU A 74 -8.49 26.40 -0.93
CA LEU A 74 -8.56 25.77 0.39
C LEU A 74 -9.53 26.47 1.35
N LYS A 75 -9.70 27.80 1.25
CA LYS A 75 -10.69 28.55 2.06
C LYS A 75 -12.12 28.16 1.70
N ASP A 76 -12.38 27.92 0.42
CA ASP A 76 -13.69 27.44 -0.05
C ASP A 76 -13.96 26.02 0.44
N LEU A 77 -12.96 25.13 0.37
CA LEU A 77 -13.06 23.79 0.94
C LEU A 77 -13.35 23.82 2.44
N LYS A 78 -12.70 24.73 3.21
CA LYS A 78 -12.99 24.94 4.64
C LYS A 78 -14.44 25.37 4.90
N THR A 79 -15.05 26.12 3.98
CA THR A 79 -16.47 26.50 4.05
C THR A 79 -17.37 25.27 3.85
N PHE A 80 -17.06 24.43 2.86
CA PHE A 80 -17.77 23.17 2.64
C PHE A 80 -17.65 22.24 3.85
N ILE A 81 -16.44 22.07 4.38
CA ILE A 81 -16.12 21.29 5.60
C ILE A 81 -17.02 21.70 6.77
N THR A 82 -17.08 23.01 7.05
CA THR A 82 -17.88 23.54 8.16
C THR A 82 -19.37 23.30 7.94
N THR A 83 -19.85 23.48 6.70
CA THR A 83 -21.27 23.33 6.34
C THR A 83 -21.72 21.88 6.42
N LYS A 84 -20.88 20.95 5.96
CA LYS A 84 -21.19 19.52 5.90
C LYS A 84 -20.74 18.74 7.12
N LYS A 85 -19.99 19.36 8.04
CA LYS A 85 -19.43 18.73 9.25
C LYS A 85 -18.57 17.51 8.91
N VAL A 86 -17.75 17.63 7.88
CA VAL A 86 -16.82 16.58 7.40
C VAL A 86 -15.38 17.05 7.57
N ASP A 87 -14.43 16.14 7.77
CA ASP A 87 -13.03 16.52 7.97
C ASP A 87 -12.32 16.91 6.65
N LEU A 88 -11.20 17.63 6.79
CA LEU A 88 -10.40 18.08 5.64
C LEU A 88 -9.87 16.92 4.81
N LYS A 89 -9.40 15.85 5.47
CA LYS A 89 -8.87 14.64 4.84
C LYS A 89 -9.89 14.02 3.89
N THR A 90 -11.14 13.92 4.31
CA THR A 90 -12.26 13.38 3.52
C THR A 90 -12.53 14.26 2.30
N VAL A 91 -12.55 15.58 2.48
CA VAL A 91 -12.76 16.51 1.36
C VAL A 91 -11.61 16.46 0.36
N LEU A 92 -10.36 16.40 0.80
CA LEU A 92 -9.19 16.23 -0.08
C LEU A 92 -9.22 14.88 -0.81
N THR A 93 -9.66 13.83 -0.11
CA THR A 93 -9.83 12.49 -0.68
C THR A 93 -10.86 12.51 -1.80
N LEU A 94 -12.04 13.11 -1.58
CA LEU A 94 -13.09 13.29 -2.58
C LEU A 94 -12.64 14.15 -3.75
N LEU A 95 -11.89 15.21 -3.46
CA LEU A 95 -11.34 16.11 -4.46
C LEU A 95 -10.36 15.38 -5.40
N ALA A 96 -9.53 14.48 -4.86
CA ALA A 96 -8.68 13.60 -5.66
C ALA A 96 -9.49 12.67 -6.59
N LEU A 97 -10.67 12.21 -6.15
CA LEU A 97 -11.58 11.43 -7.00
C LEU A 97 -12.13 12.24 -8.15
N LEU A 98 -12.63 13.43 -7.86
CA LEU A 98 -13.16 14.34 -8.88
C LEU A 98 -12.09 14.65 -9.94
N LYS A 99 -10.82 14.82 -9.52
CA LYS A 99 -9.69 14.99 -10.44
C LYS A 99 -9.47 13.74 -11.29
N ASN A 100 -9.46 12.56 -10.68
CA ASN A 100 -9.29 11.30 -11.40
C ASN A 100 -10.44 11.03 -12.40
N GLU A 101 -11.67 11.40 -12.06
CA GLU A 101 -12.85 11.35 -12.94
C GLU A 101 -12.86 12.46 -14.00
N ARG A 102 -11.84 13.33 -14.02
CA ARG A 102 -11.72 14.49 -14.93
C ARG A 102 -12.88 15.48 -14.79
N LEU A 103 -13.53 15.53 -13.63
CA LEU A 103 -14.61 16.48 -13.32
C LEU A 103 -14.06 17.82 -12.84
N VAL A 104 -12.86 17.80 -12.26
CA VAL A 104 -12.12 19.00 -11.86
C VAL A 104 -10.67 18.94 -12.32
N SER A 105 -10.08 20.10 -12.49
CA SER A 105 -8.63 20.29 -12.60
C SER A 105 -8.12 20.90 -11.30
N ILE A 106 -6.99 20.41 -10.80
CA ILE A 106 -6.38 20.87 -9.55
C ILE A 106 -4.92 21.18 -9.79
N GLU A 107 -4.55 22.40 -9.47
CA GLU A 107 -3.17 22.86 -9.36
C GLU A 107 -2.84 23.11 -7.90
N GLU A 108 -1.76 22.51 -7.42
CA GLU A 108 -1.27 22.66 -6.06
C GLU A 108 -0.35 23.87 -5.96
N ILE A 109 -0.63 24.75 -5.00
CA ILE A 109 0.17 25.94 -4.74
C ILE A 109 1.12 25.60 -3.60
N ASN A 110 2.41 25.55 -3.91
CA ASN A 110 3.47 25.17 -2.99
C ASN A 110 4.41 26.33 -2.69
N GLU A 111 4.88 26.41 -1.45
CA GLU A 111 5.93 27.33 -1.01
C GLU A 111 7.26 26.58 -0.91
N GLN A 112 8.33 27.12 -1.49
CA GLN A 112 9.67 26.58 -1.36
C GLN A 112 10.26 26.98 -0.01
N ILE A 113 10.70 25.99 0.75
CA ILE A 113 11.41 26.18 2.02
C ILE A 113 12.83 25.67 1.83
N ASP A 114 13.79 26.61 1.87
CA ASP A 114 15.21 26.30 1.94
C ASP A 114 15.56 25.93 3.37
N THR A 115 16.31 24.83 3.53
CA THR A 115 16.87 24.44 4.84
C THR A 115 18.37 24.71 4.87
N ASP A 116 18.82 25.35 5.95
CA ASP A 116 20.17 25.90 6.12
C ASP A 116 21.32 24.87 6.12
N ASN A 117 21.05 23.57 5.97
CA ASN A 117 22.08 22.55 6.22
C ASN A 117 22.32 21.48 5.16
N GLU A 118 21.61 21.43 4.01
CA GLU A 118 21.91 20.34 3.06
C GLU A 118 21.39 20.48 1.62
N ASN A 119 21.33 21.67 0.98
CA ASN A 119 20.82 21.80 -0.42
C ASN A 119 19.48 21.02 -0.64
N LEU A 120 18.61 21.09 0.37
CA LEU A 120 17.32 20.43 0.40
C LEU A 120 16.24 21.51 0.34
N THR A 121 15.67 21.67 -0.85
CA THR A 121 14.49 22.49 -1.12
C THR A 121 13.26 21.61 -0.92
N PHE A 122 12.33 22.03 -0.07
CA PHE A 122 11.06 21.34 0.12
C PHE A 122 9.88 22.19 -0.36
N ASN A 123 8.86 21.54 -0.91
CA ASN A 123 7.65 22.19 -1.39
C ASN A 123 6.54 21.94 -0.38
N LYS A 124 6.20 22.96 0.39
CA LYS A 124 5.07 22.91 1.32
C LYS A 124 3.79 23.31 0.62
N LEU A 125 2.82 22.41 0.57
CA LEU A 125 1.48 22.69 0.04
C LEU A 125 0.76 23.70 0.94
N ILE A 126 0.41 24.86 0.39
CA ILE A 126 -0.25 25.96 1.12
C ILE A 126 -1.68 26.22 0.65
N ASP A 127 -1.98 25.98 -0.63
CA ASP A 127 -3.31 26.21 -1.20
C ASP A 127 -3.54 25.37 -2.46
N PHE A 128 -4.75 25.44 -3.02
CA PHE A 128 -5.13 24.82 -4.26
C PHE A 128 -5.79 25.83 -5.19
N ASN A 129 -5.58 25.64 -6.49
CA ASN A 129 -6.44 26.19 -7.51
C ASN A 129 -7.29 25.06 -8.11
N ILE A 130 -8.61 25.14 -7.92
CA ILE A 130 -9.57 24.11 -8.32
C ILE A 130 -10.54 24.70 -9.34
N LYS A 131 -10.61 24.06 -10.52
CA LYS A 131 -11.53 24.44 -11.61
C LYS A 131 -12.43 23.28 -11.96
N VAL A 132 -13.73 23.52 -12.09
CA VAL A 132 -14.67 22.52 -12.61
C VAL A 132 -14.55 22.48 -14.12
N ASN A 133 -14.40 21.29 -14.70
CA ASN A 133 -14.25 21.12 -16.14
C ASN A 133 -15.60 21.30 -16.84
N SER A 134 -15.61 22.02 -17.96
CA SER A 134 -16.82 22.33 -18.75
C SER A 134 -17.27 21.20 -19.66
N ILE A 135 -16.34 20.30 -20.03
CA ILE A 135 -16.59 19.13 -20.87
C ILE A 135 -16.51 17.90 -19.97
N PHE A 136 -17.65 17.25 -19.77
CA PHE A 136 -17.70 15.94 -19.13
C PHE A 136 -17.45 14.88 -20.20
N PRO A 137 -16.39 14.06 -20.11
CA PRO A 137 -16.38 12.82 -20.88
C PRO A 137 -17.64 12.05 -20.42
N GLY A 138 -18.53 11.68 -21.34
CA GLY A 138 -19.80 11.02 -20.99
C GLY A 138 -19.60 9.81 -20.07
N LYS A 139 -20.65 9.37 -19.36
CA LYS A 139 -20.69 8.29 -18.34
C LYS A 139 -19.32 7.71 -18.02
N THR A 140 -18.71 8.17 -16.92
CA THR A 140 -17.41 7.67 -16.43
C THR A 140 -17.53 6.22 -15.98
N VAL A 141 -17.51 5.29 -16.94
CA VAL A 141 -17.24 3.88 -16.67
C VAL A 141 -15.84 3.84 -16.10
N TYR A 142 -15.71 3.44 -14.83
CA TYR A 142 -14.40 3.24 -14.25
C TYR A 142 -13.64 2.22 -15.09
N GLU A 143 -12.41 2.57 -15.44
CA GLU A 143 -11.55 1.64 -16.14
C GLU A 143 -11.37 0.39 -15.27
N PRO A 144 -11.56 -0.81 -15.84
CA PRO A 144 -11.25 -2.03 -15.10
C PRO A 144 -9.76 -2.02 -14.75
N ILE A 145 -9.39 -2.68 -13.65
CA ILE A 145 -7.98 -2.78 -13.24
C ILE A 145 -7.07 -3.38 -14.33
N GLN A 146 -7.66 -4.07 -15.31
CA GLN A 146 -6.99 -4.55 -16.53
C GLN A 146 -6.11 -3.48 -17.19
N VAL A 147 -6.51 -2.19 -17.18
CA VAL A 147 -5.69 -1.11 -17.75
C VAL A 147 -4.33 -0.94 -17.06
N ILE A 148 -4.21 -1.33 -15.79
CA ILE A 148 -2.95 -1.32 -15.02
C ILE A 148 -2.09 -2.53 -15.39
N PHE A 149 -2.73 -3.67 -15.66
CA PHE A 149 -2.06 -4.89 -16.10
C PHE A 149 -1.48 -4.70 -17.51
N ASP A 150 -2.29 -4.18 -18.43
CA ASP A 150 -1.91 -3.92 -19.83
C ASP A 150 -0.80 -2.87 -19.92
N ALA A 151 -0.83 -1.87 -19.04
CA ALA A 151 0.21 -0.84 -18.96
C ALA A 151 1.52 -1.32 -18.31
N LYS A 152 1.59 -2.59 -17.85
CA LYS A 152 2.77 -3.18 -17.19
C LYS A 152 3.28 -2.39 -15.99
N ILE A 153 2.37 -1.76 -15.24
CA ILE A 153 2.68 -1.01 -14.00
C ILE A 153 2.05 -1.64 -12.76
N CYS A 154 1.50 -2.86 -12.89
CA CYS A 154 0.96 -3.62 -11.77
C CYS A 154 2.06 -3.96 -10.76
N SER A 155 1.88 -3.61 -9.48
CA SER A 155 2.81 -3.97 -8.41
C SER A 155 2.73 -5.44 -7.95
N GLY A 156 1.73 -6.19 -8.43
CA GLY A 156 1.48 -7.56 -8.02
C GLY A 156 1.14 -7.73 -6.53
N CYS A 157 0.65 -6.68 -5.84
CA CYS A 157 0.40 -6.72 -4.39
C CYS A 157 -0.80 -7.59 -3.96
N GLY A 158 -1.72 -7.91 -4.88
CA GLY A 158 -2.88 -8.76 -4.59
C GLY A 158 -4.13 -8.05 -4.09
N MET A 159 -4.09 -6.74 -3.79
CA MET A 159 -5.25 -6.05 -3.19
C MET A 159 -6.50 -6.13 -4.06
N CYS A 160 -6.37 -6.02 -5.38
CA CYS A 160 -7.50 -6.13 -6.29
C CYS A 160 -8.20 -7.49 -6.24
N ALA A 161 -7.44 -8.59 -6.07
CA ALA A 161 -7.99 -9.92 -5.88
C ALA A 161 -8.67 -10.03 -4.51
N GLY A 162 -7.99 -9.58 -3.46
CA GLY A 162 -8.46 -9.70 -2.08
C GLY A 162 -9.74 -8.91 -1.75
N ILE A 163 -10.09 -7.89 -2.54
CA ILE A 163 -11.30 -7.09 -2.34
C ILE A 163 -12.38 -7.30 -3.41
N CYS A 164 -12.11 -8.11 -4.45
CA CYS A 164 -13.06 -8.33 -5.53
C CYS A 164 -14.32 -9.02 -5.00
N PRO A 165 -15.51 -8.40 -5.08
CA PRO A 165 -16.69 -8.96 -4.43
C PRO A 165 -17.29 -10.15 -5.18
N VAL A 166 -16.84 -10.40 -6.41
CA VAL A 166 -17.25 -11.52 -7.27
C VAL A 166 -16.09 -12.47 -7.60
N ASN A 167 -14.96 -12.34 -6.88
CA ASN A 167 -13.77 -13.19 -7.01
C ASN A 167 -13.23 -13.39 -8.44
N CYS A 168 -13.32 -12.38 -9.30
CA CYS A 168 -12.94 -12.50 -10.72
C CYS A 168 -11.49 -12.13 -11.05
N ILE A 169 -10.60 -11.97 -10.06
CA ILE A 169 -9.24 -11.47 -10.27
C ILE A 169 -8.22 -12.42 -9.66
N GLU A 170 -7.25 -12.84 -10.45
CA GLU A 170 -6.12 -13.66 -10.02
C GLU A 170 -4.80 -12.90 -10.24
N ILE A 171 -3.82 -13.12 -9.36
CA ILE A 171 -2.44 -12.64 -9.56
C ILE A 171 -1.51 -13.83 -9.73
N ILE A 172 -1.00 -14.02 -10.93
CA ILE A 172 -0.12 -15.13 -11.30
C ILE A 172 1.23 -14.54 -11.70
N ASN A 173 2.32 -14.99 -11.07
CA ASN A 173 3.68 -14.51 -11.34
C ASN A 173 3.82 -12.97 -11.33
N GLY A 174 3.05 -12.31 -10.45
CA GLY A 174 3.09 -10.85 -10.29
C GLY A 174 2.30 -10.06 -11.33
N ILE A 175 1.61 -10.75 -12.24
CA ILE A 175 0.73 -10.19 -13.27
C ILE A 175 -0.72 -10.50 -12.89
N GLY A 176 -1.59 -9.50 -12.98
CA GLY A 176 -3.02 -9.70 -12.73
C GLY A 176 -3.76 -10.14 -13.98
N LYS A 177 -4.81 -10.95 -13.79
CA LYS A 177 -5.75 -11.37 -14.83
C LYS A 177 -7.17 -11.19 -14.31
N VAL A 178 -8.06 -10.62 -15.13
CA VAL A 178 -9.49 -10.47 -14.83
C VAL A 178 -10.28 -11.49 -15.65
N ASP A 179 -11.23 -12.18 -15.01
CA ASP A 179 -12.29 -12.91 -15.71
C ASP A 179 -13.44 -11.94 -16.03
N ASP A 180 -13.50 -11.51 -17.29
CA ASP A 180 -14.51 -10.56 -17.77
C ASP A 180 -15.93 -11.12 -17.74
N ASN A 181 -16.13 -12.45 -17.69
CA ASN A 181 -17.46 -13.04 -17.61
C ASN A 181 -18.07 -12.92 -16.21
N LEU A 182 -17.22 -12.81 -15.19
CA LEU A 182 -17.64 -12.64 -13.80
C LEU A 182 -17.57 -11.16 -13.36
N CYS A 183 -16.80 -10.33 -14.06
CA CYS A 183 -16.58 -8.94 -13.69
C CYS A 183 -17.84 -8.07 -13.85
N ILE A 184 -18.42 -7.65 -12.72
CA ILE A 184 -19.55 -6.70 -12.68
C ILE A 184 -19.14 -5.23 -12.90
N ARG A 185 -17.87 -4.97 -13.23
CA ARG A 185 -17.31 -3.63 -13.49
C ARG A 185 -17.52 -2.60 -12.35
N CYS A 186 -17.59 -3.03 -11.10
CA CYS A 186 -17.81 -2.11 -9.95
C CYS A 186 -16.68 -1.09 -9.72
N GLY A 187 -15.48 -1.32 -10.25
CA GLY A 187 -14.34 -0.39 -10.18
C GLY A 187 -13.60 -0.34 -8.84
N LEU A 188 -14.02 -1.12 -7.84
CA LEU A 188 -13.37 -1.21 -6.51
C LEU A 188 -11.87 -1.50 -6.63
N CYS A 189 -11.49 -2.45 -7.46
CA CYS A 189 -10.10 -2.85 -7.70
C CYS A 189 -9.24 -1.75 -8.30
N TYR A 190 -9.77 -0.94 -9.22
CA TYR A 190 -9.06 0.23 -9.76
C TYR A 190 -8.85 1.27 -8.66
N TYR A 191 -9.87 1.48 -7.85
CA TYR A 191 -9.91 2.52 -6.85
C TYR A 191 -8.94 2.31 -5.69
N ILE A 192 -8.76 1.08 -5.22
CA ILE A 192 -7.81 0.78 -4.13
C ILE A 192 -6.38 0.51 -4.64
N CYS A 193 -6.18 0.45 -5.96
CA CYS A 193 -4.87 0.14 -6.53
C CYS A 193 -3.89 1.29 -6.27
N PRO A 194 -2.67 1.03 -5.75
CA PRO A 194 -1.67 2.06 -5.52
C PRO A 194 -1.00 2.55 -6.81
N ARG A 195 -1.35 1.96 -7.96
CA ARG A 195 -0.80 2.28 -9.29
C ARG A 195 -1.80 3.02 -10.19
N THR A 196 -2.94 3.45 -9.64
CA THR A 196 -3.87 4.36 -10.30
C THR A 196 -3.58 5.81 -9.88
N PHE A 197 -4.51 6.47 -9.20
CA PHE A 197 -4.25 7.75 -8.52
C PHE A 197 -3.98 7.45 -7.05
N LEU A 198 -3.01 8.09 -6.41
CA LEU A 198 -2.66 7.86 -5.02
C LEU A 198 -2.66 9.22 -4.31
N PRO A 199 -3.67 9.54 -3.48
CA PRO A 199 -3.77 10.85 -2.85
C PRO A 199 -2.79 10.95 -1.67
N THR A 200 -1.51 11.18 -1.97
CA THR A 200 -0.41 11.11 -0.99
C THR A 200 -0.63 12.00 0.23
N THR A 201 -1.11 13.24 0.05
CA THR A 201 -1.48 14.14 1.16
C THR A 201 -2.51 13.50 2.09
N SER A 202 -3.62 12.96 1.56
CA SER A 202 -4.66 12.32 2.37
C SER A 202 -4.16 11.04 3.04
N MET A 203 -3.25 10.30 2.40
CA MET A 203 -2.61 9.13 3.00
C MET A 203 -1.75 9.51 4.19
N HIS A 204 -0.88 10.52 4.07
CA HIS A 204 -0.05 10.96 5.19
C HIS A 204 -0.89 11.50 6.35
N MET A 205 -1.93 12.28 6.07
CA MET A 205 -2.89 12.73 7.08
C MET A 205 -3.55 11.55 7.81
N THR A 206 -3.96 10.52 7.09
CA THR A 206 -4.56 9.30 7.66
C THR A 206 -3.57 8.53 8.50
N GLN A 207 -2.34 8.40 7.98
CA GLN A 207 -1.25 7.69 8.63
C GLN A 207 -0.90 8.32 9.99
N MET A 208 -0.95 9.64 10.11
CA MET A 208 -0.63 10.37 11.34
C MET A 208 -1.81 10.60 12.27
N HIS A 209 -3.02 10.16 11.89
CA HIS A 209 -4.27 10.58 12.56
C HIS A 209 -4.39 12.12 12.64
N SER A 210 -3.94 12.83 11.60
CA SER A 210 -3.86 14.29 11.54
C SER A 210 -4.91 14.89 10.60
N ASN A 211 -5.36 16.10 10.94
CA ASN A 211 -6.23 16.93 10.09
C ASN A 211 -5.48 18.12 9.47
N LYS A 212 -4.13 18.09 9.48
CA LYS A 212 -3.27 19.13 8.92
C LYS A 212 -2.49 18.60 7.73
N ILE A 213 -2.27 19.47 6.74
CA ILE A 213 -1.34 19.23 5.65
C ILE A 213 0.06 19.54 6.18
N GLU A 214 0.92 18.54 6.17
CA GLU A 214 2.29 18.62 6.68
C GLU A 214 3.25 18.03 5.63
N ASP A 215 4.49 18.53 5.62
CA ASP A 215 5.57 17.93 4.83
C ASP A 215 6.27 16.87 5.67
N HIS A 216 6.68 15.79 5.03
CA HIS A 216 7.22 14.59 5.65
C HIS A 216 8.56 14.15 5.05
N GLY A 217 9.17 15.00 4.23
CA GLY A 217 10.51 14.79 3.68
C GLY A 217 10.68 13.49 2.89
N GLN A 218 11.88 12.91 2.94
CA GLN A 218 12.19 11.72 2.11
C GLN A 218 11.74 10.40 2.70
N LEU A 219 11.43 10.33 4.00
CA LEU A 219 11.14 9.08 4.71
C LEU A 219 9.65 8.87 4.98
N GLY A 220 8.81 9.83 4.59
CA GLY A 220 7.41 9.90 5.00
C GLY A 220 7.27 10.21 6.50
N SER A 221 6.03 10.32 6.99
CA SER A 221 5.78 10.70 8.37
C SER A 221 6.20 9.60 9.33
N TYR A 222 6.78 9.99 10.47
CA TYR A 222 7.10 9.08 11.55
C TYR A 222 7.15 9.80 12.91
N ILE A 223 7.00 9.02 13.97
CA ILE A 223 7.08 9.44 15.37
C ILE A 223 8.53 9.32 15.84
N ASP A 224 9.13 8.15 15.69
CA ASP A 224 10.48 7.83 16.14
C ASP A 224 11.21 6.89 15.17
N ILE A 225 12.54 6.84 15.28
CA ILE A 225 13.39 5.92 14.52
C ILE A 225 14.46 5.31 15.42
N PHE A 226 14.66 4.00 15.30
CA PHE A 226 15.58 3.21 16.12
C PHE A 226 16.43 2.26 15.26
N SER A 227 17.50 1.73 15.84
CA SER A 227 18.12 0.51 15.34
C SER A 227 17.85 -0.60 16.35
N ALA A 228 17.32 -1.74 15.90
CA ALA A 228 16.97 -2.85 16.78
C ALA A 228 17.30 -4.23 16.20
N ARG A 229 17.44 -5.21 17.09
CA ARG A 229 17.53 -6.63 16.74
C ARG A 229 16.81 -7.53 17.74
N THR A 230 16.43 -8.71 17.30
CA THR A 230 15.77 -9.72 18.12
C THR A 230 16.68 -10.28 19.20
N LYS A 231 16.09 -10.59 20.36
CA LYS A 231 16.71 -11.41 21.41
C LYS A 231 16.28 -12.88 21.36
N ILE A 232 15.31 -13.23 20.51
CA ILE A 232 14.81 -14.60 20.36
C ILE A 232 15.80 -15.41 19.50
N SER A 233 16.36 -16.48 20.08
CA SER A 233 17.37 -17.35 19.44
C SER A 233 16.91 -17.91 18.10
N ASP A 234 15.67 -18.41 18.06
CA ASP A 234 15.15 -19.12 16.90
C ASP A 234 14.98 -18.16 15.72
N ILE A 235 14.47 -16.96 15.99
CA ILE A 235 14.38 -15.88 14.99
C ILE A 235 15.77 -15.45 14.53
N LYS A 236 16.72 -15.28 15.47
CA LYS A 236 18.10 -14.88 15.14
C LYS A 236 18.78 -15.85 14.18
N SER A 237 18.43 -17.14 14.23
CA SER A 237 19.01 -18.17 13.36
C SER A 237 18.51 -18.13 11.91
N VAL A 238 17.33 -17.54 11.67
CA VAL A 238 16.66 -17.55 10.35
C VAL A 238 16.44 -16.16 9.75
N CYS A 239 16.62 -15.08 10.53
CA CYS A 239 16.28 -13.73 10.07
C CYS A 239 17.23 -13.21 8.98
N GLN A 240 16.70 -12.34 8.12
CA GLN A 240 17.48 -11.67 7.09
C GLN A 240 18.55 -10.75 7.72
N ASP A 241 18.10 -9.88 8.63
CA ASP A 241 18.86 -8.80 9.26
C ASP A 241 18.76 -8.89 10.79
N GLY A 242 18.07 -7.94 11.45
CA GLY A 242 17.83 -7.92 12.89
C GLY A 242 16.61 -8.71 13.35
N GLY A 243 15.78 -9.24 12.45
CA GLY A 243 14.64 -10.10 12.81
C GLY A 243 13.44 -9.38 13.43
N ILE A 244 13.35 -8.05 13.33
CA ILE A 244 12.29 -7.27 13.99
C ILE A 244 10.89 -7.61 13.47
N THR A 245 10.72 -7.80 12.17
CA THR A 245 9.40 -8.17 11.59
C THR A 245 8.89 -9.47 12.20
N SER A 246 9.75 -10.48 12.28
CA SER A 246 9.45 -11.77 12.90
C SER A 246 9.18 -11.61 14.40
N SER A 247 9.97 -10.80 15.12
CA SER A 247 9.77 -10.54 16.55
C SER A 247 8.42 -9.89 16.84
N CYS A 248 7.98 -8.94 16.01
CA CYS A 248 6.65 -8.33 16.13
C CYS A 248 5.55 -9.39 16.04
N ILE A 249 5.52 -10.18 14.97
CA ILE A 249 4.49 -11.20 14.75
C ILE A 249 4.55 -12.29 15.81
N TYR A 250 5.76 -12.77 16.14
CA TYR A 250 5.96 -13.78 17.19
C TYR A 250 5.40 -13.31 18.54
N TYR A 251 5.68 -12.06 18.92
CA TYR A 251 5.17 -11.48 20.16
C TYR A 251 3.65 -11.28 20.12
N LEU A 252 3.08 -10.85 19.00
CA LEU A 252 1.63 -10.71 18.85
C LEU A 252 0.90 -12.05 19.01
N PHE A 253 1.44 -13.14 18.46
CA PHE A 253 0.92 -14.49 18.75
C PHE A 253 1.12 -14.90 20.21
N ASN A 254 2.30 -14.62 20.78
CA ASN A 254 2.61 -14.96 22.18
C ASN A 254 1.65 -14.28 23.18
N SER A 255 1.36 -13.01 22.93
CA SER A 255 0.48 -12.19 23.75
C SER A 255 -1.01 -12.33 23.36
N LYS A 256 -1.33 -13.19 22.38
CA LYS A 256 -2.69 -13.44 21.87
C LYS A 256 -3.40 -12.17 21.39
N GLN A 257 -2.63 -11.24 20.80
CA GLN A 257 -3.18 -10.01 20.21
C GLN A 257 -3.68 -10.22 18.78
N ILE A 258 -3.16 -11.24 18.10
CA ILE A 258 -3.61 -11.67 16.77
C ILE A 258 -3.95 -13.16 16.76
N ASP A 259 -4.89 -13.52 15.91
CA ASP A 259 -5.26 -14.89 15.58
C ASP A 259 -4.49 -15.38 14.35
N SER A 260 -4.06 -14.45 13.48
CA SER A 260 -3.29 -14.77 12.29
C SER A 260 -2.40 -13.61 11.83
N ALA A 261 -1.48 -13.88 10.92
CA ALA A 261 -0.74 -12.86 10.20
C ALA A 261 -0.64 -13.19 8.71
N LEU A 262 -0.75 -12.17 7.86
CA LEU A 262 -0.58 -12.32 6.42
C LEU A 262 0.85 -11.97 6.02
N GLY A 263 1.51 -12.88 5.31
CA GLY A 263 2.90 -12.72 4.89
C GLY A 263 3.23 -13.56 3.66
N ALA A 264 4.49 -13.97 3.58
CA ALA A 264 5.02 -14.78 2.49
C ALA A 264 5.73 -16.01 3.06
N LYS A 265 5.55 -17.18 2.44
CA LYS A 265 6.38 -18.36 2.70
C LYS A 265 6.99 -18.87 1.40
N MET A 266 7.97 -19.76 1.51
CA MET A 266 8.46 -20.49 0.34
C MET A 266 7.39 -21.45 -0.17
N SER A 267 7.20 -21.48 -1.48
CA SER A 267 6.40 -22.52 -2.14
C SER A 267 7.21 -23.81 -2.33
N GLU A 268 6.63 -24.81 -2.99
CA GLU A 268 7.35 -26.04 -3.38
C GLU A 268 8.46 -25.75 -4.39
N ASP A 269 8.31 -24.72 -5.22
CA ASP A 269 9.38 -24.22 -6.08
C ASP A 269 10.41 -23.45 -5.21
N PRO A 270 11.70 -23.87 -5.18
CA PRO A 270 12.71 -23.24 -4.36
C PRO A 270 12.83 -21.74 -4.65
N TRP A 271 12.84 -20.91 -3.62
CA TRP A 271 12.94 -19.45 -3.71
C TRP A 271 11.77 -18.73 -4.39
N ARG A 272 10.73 -19.44 -4.80
CA ARG A 272 9.46 -18.82 -5.22
C ARG A 272 8.60 -18.60 -3.97
N PRO A 273 8.28 -17.35 -3.60
CA PRO A 273 7.38 -17.07 -2.50
C PRO A 273 5.93 -17.32 -2.92
N MET A 274 5.08 -17.61 -1.92
CA MET A 274 3.63 -17.63 -2.07
C MET A 274 2.96 -16.88 -0.91
N PRO A 275 1.77 -16.29 -1.11
CA PRO A 275 1.00 -15.70 0.00
C PRO A 275 0.76 -16.73 1.09
N PHE A 276 0.85 -16.32 2.34
CA PHE A 276 0.70 -17.22 3.47
C PHE A 276 -0.06 -16.57 4.61
N LEU A 277 -1.07 -17.28 5.11
CA LEU A 277 -1.75 -16.98 6.35
C LEU A 277 -1.07 -17.77 7.48
N LEU A 278 -0.24 -17.09 8.25
CA LEU A 278 0.40 -17.64 9.44
C LEU A 278 -0.65 -17.77 10.54
N GLY A 279 -0.69 -18.92 11.22
CA GLY A 279 -1.58 -19.17 12.36
C GLY A 279 -0.83 -19.41 13.67
N SER A 280 0.50 -19.35 13.67
CA SER A 280 1.32 -19.74 14.81
C SER A 280 2.68 -19.04 14.85
N LYS A 281 3.41 -19.23 15.95
CA LYS A 281 4.80 -18.74 16.10
C LYS A 281 5.77 -19.54 15.23
N GLU A 282 5.51 -20.82 15.07
CA GLU A 282 6.30 -21.75 14.27
C GLU A 282 6.24 -21.36 12.79
N ASP A 283 5.07 -20.87 12.34
CA ASP A 283 4.90 -20.28 11.02
C ASP A 283 5.78 -19.04 10.81
N VAL A 284 6.05 -18.26 11.86
CA VAL A 284 6.93 -17.08 11.79
C VAL A 284 8.38 -17.48 11.50
N ILE A 285 8.84 -18.57 12.13
CA ILE A 285 10.21 -19.07 11.93
C ILE A 285 10.37 -19.66 10.53
N SER A 286 9.42 -20.48 10.10
CA SER A 286 9.49 -21.15 8.79
C SER A 286 9.30 -20.21 7.59
N SER A 287 8.67 -19.05 7.79
CA SER A 287 8.47 -18.04 6.74
C SER A 287 9.59 -17.00 6.64
N ALA A 288 10.46 -16.90 7.64
CA ALA A 288 11.48 -15.87 7.76
C ALA A 288 12.49 -15.83 6.58
N GLY A 289 13.21 -14.72 6.48
CA GLY A 289 14.19 -14.47 5.42
C GLY A 289 13.57 -13.86 4.17
N THR A 290 14.29 -12.95 3.53
CA THR A 290 13.81 -12.21 2.36
C THR A 290 13.86 -13.09 1.12
N LYS A 291 12.77 -13.10 0.35
CA LYS A 291 12.76 -13.62 -1.03
C LYS A 291 12.62 -12.41 -1.94
N TYR A 292 13.61 -12.11 -2.77
CA TYR A 292 13.60 -10.94 -3.67
C TYR A 292 12.69 -11.13 -4.90
N VAL A 293 11.60 -11.87 -4.72
CA VAL A 293 10.64 -12.23 -5.77
C VAL A 293 9.29 -11.68 -5.36
N ASN A 294 8.51 -11.23 -6.33
CA ASN A 294 7.19 -10.69 -6.05
C ASN A 294 6.25 -11.70 -5.39
N ASN A 295 5.39 -11.23 -4.49
CA ASN A 295 4.39 -12.05 -3.84
C ASN A 295 3.08 -11.27 -3.60
N PRO A 296 1.91 -11.77 -4.03
CA PRO A 296 0.64 -11.05 -3.89
C PRO A 296 0.01 -11.26 -2.51
N ASN A 297 0.67 -10.84 -1.43
CA ASN A 297 0.21 -11.11 -0.05
C ASN A 297 -1.27 -10.76 0.13
N LEU A 298 -1.72 -9.60 -0.35
CA LEU A 298 -3.09 -9.11 -0.12
C LEU A 298 -4.17 -9.85 -0.90
N SER A 299 -3.81 -10.81 -1.76
CA SER A 299 -4.80 -11.66 -2.45
C SER A 299 -5.61 -12.52 -1.49
N LEU A 300 -5.05 -12.84 -0.31
CA LEU A 300 -5.74 -13.63 0.72
C LEU A 300 -6.72 -12.80 1.58
N LEU A 301 -6.90 -11.50 1.32
CA LEU A 301 -7.87 -10.70 2.10
C LEU A 301 -9.32 -11.16 1.93
N ASN A 302 -9.65 -11.95 0.91
CA ASN A 302 -10.98 -12.54 0.77
C ASN A 302 -11.16 -13.86 1.54
N ASP A 303 -10.13 -14.33 2.25
CA ASP A 303 -10.21 -15.54 3.06
C ASP A 303 -11.19 -15.33 4.23
N LYS A 304 -12.15 -16.24 4.35
CA LYS A 304 -13.21 -16.18 5.37
C LYS A 304 -12.67 -16.32 6.79
N SER A 305 -11.51 -16.97 6.95
CA SER A 305 -10.84 -17.11 8.24
C SER A 305 -10.40 -15.77 8.81
N LEU A 306 -10.17 -14.76 7.96
CA LEU A 306 -9.82 -13.39 8.36
C LEU A 306 -11.01 -12.55 8.82
N ILE A 307 -12.25 -13.00 8.62
CA ILE A 307 -13.46 -12.23 8.96
C ILE A 307 -13.70 -12.23 10.48
N ASN A 308 -13.24 -13.27 11.19
CA ASN A 308 -13.45 -13.43 12.63
C ASN A 308 -12.10 -13.56 13.33
N GLY A 309 -11.48 -12.42 13.66
CA GLY A 309 -10.23 -12.39 14.41
C GLY A 309 -9.43 -11.13 14.15
N ASN A 310 -8.41 -10.89 14.95
CA ASN A 310 -7.44 -9.81 14.72
C ASN A 310 -6.26 -10.36 13.93
N PHE A 311 -5.79 -9.61 12.93
CA PHE A 311 -4.59 -10.02 12.21
C PHE A 311 -3.64 -8.87 11.91
N ALA A 312 -2.37 -9.25 11.73
CA ALA A 312 -1.32 -8.37 11.26
C ALA A 312 -1.01 -8.65 9.80
N ILE A 313 -0.53 -7.66 9.05
CA ILE A 313 -0.06 -7.82 7.68
C ILE A 313 1.39 -7.41 7.59
N VAL A 314 2.21 -8.28 7.02
CA VAL A 314 3.59 -8.01 6.62
C VAL A 314 3.64 -7.79 5.12
N GLY A 315 4.29 -6.71 4.67
CA GLY A 315 4.46 -6.47 3.24
C GLY A 315 5.38 -5.30 2.92
N VAL A 316 5.76 -5.20 1.65
CA VAL A 316 6.54 -4.08 1.10
C VAL A 316 5.66 -2.83 0.81
N PRO A 317 6.22 -1.67 0.41
CA PRO A 317 5.49 -0.40 0.35
C PRO A 317 4.20 -0.42 -0.47
N CYS A 318 4.17 -1.10 -1.62
CA CYS A 318 2.98 -1.17 -2.45
C CYS A 318 1.80 -1.89 -1.77
N HIS A 319 2.06 -2.84 -0.87
CA HIS A 319 1.02 -3.46 -0.05
C HIS A 319 0.45 -2.46 0.97
N MET A 320 1.35 -1.76 1.66
CA MET A 320 1.00 -0.77 2.68
C MET A 320 0.21 0.39 2.08
N GLN A 321 0.61 0.85 0.89
CA GLN A 321 -0.10 1.88 0.14
C GLN A 321 -1.52 1.43 -0.22
N ALA A 322 -1.69 0.20 -0.72
CA ALA A 322 -3.00 -0.33 -1.09
C ALA A 322 -3.94 -0.43 0.13
N LEU A 323 -3.43 -0.93 1.26
CA LEU A 323 -4.16 -1.05 2.52
C LEU A 323 -4.56 0.32 3.10
N LEU A 324 -3.64 1.29 3.11
CA LEU A 324 -3.97 2.62 3.63
C LEU A 324 -4.92 3.36 2.69
N LYS A 325 -4.73 3.22 1.37
CA LYS A 325 -5.61 3.82 0.38
C LYS A 325 -7.05 3.32 0.52
N SER A 326 -7.27 2.03 0.77
CA SER A 326 -8.63 1.52 0.98
C SER A 326 -9.27 2.07 2.27
N LYS A 327 -8.49 2.38 3.32
CA LYS A 327 -8.99 3.05 4.53
C LYS A 327 -9.46 4.49 4.30
N LEU A 328 -8.93 5.20 3.29
CA LEU A 328 -9.34 6.59 3.00
C LEU A 328 -10.82 6.73 2.66
N TYR A 329 -11.40 5.66 2.13
CA TYR A 329 -12.76 5.69 1.58
C TYR A 329 -13.77 5.02 2.48
N ASN A 330 -13.35 4.58 3.67
CA ASN A 330 -14.17 3.97 4.71
C ASN A 330 -15.05 2.82 4.24
N PHE A 331 -14.65 2.10 3.18
CA PHE A 331 -15.38 0.93 2.71
C PHE A 331 -15.19 -0.22 3.71
N GLN A 332 -16.30 -0.73 4.23
CA GLN A 332 -16.31 -1.85 5.17
C GLN A 332 -16.08 -3.18 4.42
N PHE A 333 -14.83 -3.43 4.04
CA PHE A 333 -14.41 -4.75 3.55
C PHE A 333 -14.29 -5.71 4.74
N PRO A 334 -14.93 -6.91 4.71
CA PRO A 334 -15.05 -7.80 5.87
C PRO A 334 -13.74 -8.08 6.61
N SER A 335 -12.65 -8.34 5.88
CA SER A 335 -11.33 -8.61 6.48
C SER A 335 -10.54 -7.36 6.82
N GLN A 336 -10.81 -6.20 6.22
CA GLN A 336 -9.97 -5.02 6.40
C GLN A 336 -10.11 -4.41 7.79
N ASN A 337 -11.30 -4.50 8.38
CA ASN A 337 -11.59 -4.00 9.74
C ASN A 337 -10.79 -4.72 10.83
N ASN A 338 -10.33 -5.92 10.51
CA ASN A 338 -9.64 -6.82 11.42
C ASN A 338 -8.10 -6.68 11.35
N VAL A 339 -7.60 -5.81 10.47
CA VAL A 339 -6.16 -5.49 10.38
C VAL A 339 -5.78 -4.55 11.51
N ILE A 340 -5.17 -5.10 12.56
CA ILE A 340 -4.74 -4.32 13.74
C ILE A 340 -3.29 -3.82 13.64
N TYR A 341 -2.45 -4.45 12.82
CA TYR A 341 -1.06 -4.03 12.59
C TYR A 341 -0.62 -4.18 11.14
N ARG A 342 0.00 -3.14 10.59
CA ARG A 342 0.65 -3.13 9.27
C ARG A 342 2.16 -3.01 9.44
N LEU A 343 2.89 -4.10 9.21
CA LEU A 343 4.35 -4.13 9.29
C LEU A 343 4.95 -3.99 7.90
N GLY A 344 5.50 -2.82 7.61
CA GLY A 344 6.08 -2.46 6.33
C GLY A 344 7.55 -2.83 6.24
N ILE A 345 7.98 -3.51 5.19
CA ILE A 345 9.39 -3.80 4.93
C ILE A 345 9.95 -2.78 3.94
N PHE A 346 11.17 -2.30 4.12
CA PHE A 346 11.82 -1.45 3.12
C PHE A 346 12.00 -2.21 1.81
N CYS A 347 11.79 -1.54 0.67
CA CYS A 347 11.91 -2.18 -0.64
C CYS A 347 12.43 -1.19 -1.66
N MET A 348 13.54 -1.51 -2.32
CA MET A 348 14.02 -0.73 -3.47
C MET A 348 13.31 -1.20 -4.74
N GLU A 349 13.45 -2.48 -5.05
CA GLU A 349 12.95 -3.15 -6.24
C GLU A 349 12.65 -4.62 -5.92
N SER A 350 11.95 -5.30 -6.82
CA SER A 350 11.60 -6.72 -6.74
C SER A 350 11.76 -7.36 -8.12
N PHE A 351 11.98 -8.67 -8.16
CA PHE A 351 12.18 -9.44 -9.39
C PHE A 351 11.00 -10.38 -9.64
N SER A 352 10.76 -10.73 -10.90
CA SER A 352 9.96 -11.92 -11.22
C SER A 352 10.76 -13.18 -10.90
N TYR A 353 10.07 -14.31 -10.72
CA TYR A 353 10.77 -15.56 -10.40
C TYR A 353 11.59 -16.05 -11.60
N GLU A 354 10.94 -16.29 -12.74
CA GLU A 354 11.56 -16.88 -13.92
C GLU A 354 12.49 -15.88 -14.64
N ASP A 355 11.98 -14.69 -14.94
CA ASP A 355 12.69 -13.69 -15.74
C ASP A 355 13.63 -12.80 -14.93
N GLY A 356 13.62 -12.93 -13.60
CA GLY A 356 14.44 -12.14 -12.70
C GLY A 356 15.36 -13.01 -11.86
N PHE A 357 14.81 -13.62 -10.80
CA PHE A 357 15.62 -14.31 -9.81
C PHE A 357 16.37 -15.54 -10.34
N LEU A 358 15.73 -16.39 -11.16
CA LEU A 358 16.41 -17.52 -11.79
C LEU A 358 17.53 -17.07 -12.73
N LYS A 359 17.34 -15.97 -13.47
CA LYS A 359 18.39 -15.39 -14.31
C LYS A 359 19.57 -14.86 -13.49
N ILE A 360 19.32 -14.24 -12.33
CA ILE A 360 20.39 -13.82 -11.42
C ILE A 360 21.19 -15.04 -10.93
N CYS A 361 20.53 -16.14 -10.58
CA CYS A 361 21.20 -17.38 -10.19
C CYS A 361 22.06 -17.94 -11.34
N ASN A 362 21.55 -17.91 -12.57
CA ASN A 362 22.27 -18.37 -13.76
C ASN A 362 23.51 -17.51 -14.08
N LEU A 363 23.50 -16.20 -13.77
CA LEU A 363 24.67 -15.33 -13.98
C LEU A 363 25.88 -15.72 -13.12
N VAL A 364 25.66 -16.48 -12.05
CA VAL A 364 26.72 -16.97 -11.15
C VAL A 364 26.78 -18.50 -11.09
N ASP A 365 26.16 -19.18 -12.06
CA ASP A 365 26.13 -20.64 -12.18
C ASP A 365 25.64 -21.37 -10.90
N VAL A 366 24.69 -20.76 -10.18
CA VAL A 366 24.10 -21.36 -8.96
C VAL A 366 22.76 -22.01 -9.29
N ASN A 367 22.60 -23.29 -8.94
CA ASN A 367 21.30 -23.94 -8.95
C ASN A 367 20.43 -23.37 -7.82
N VAL A 368 19.23 -22.88 -8.15
CA VAL A 368 18.30 -22.27 -7.19
C VAL A 368 17.97 -23.17 -5.98
N SER A 369 17.99 -24.49 -6.16
CA SER A 369 17.72 -25.46 -5.10
C SER A 369 18.85 -25.52 -4.05
N ASN A 370 20.06 -25.06 -4.40
CA ASN A 370 21.20 -24.99 -3.49
C ASN A 370 21.28 -23.65 -2.75
N VAL A 371 20.43 -22.67 -3.05
CA VAL A 371 20.49 -21.35 -2.41
C VAL A 371 19.96 -21.44 -0.97
N SER A 372 20.71 -20.90 -0.02
CA SER A 372 20.40 -20.87 1.42
C SER A 372 20.00 -19.48 1.91
N LYS A 373 20.57 -18.42 1.34
CA LYS A 373 20.24 -17.02 1.64
C LYS A 373 20.52 -16.12 0.44
N THR A 374 19.78 -15.02 0.34
CA THR A 374 20.06 -13.93 -0.61
C THR A 374 20.13 -12.61 0.12
N ASP A 375 20.96 -11.67 -0.32
CA ASP A 375 21.04 -10.33 0.30
C ASP A 375 21.36 -9.25 -0.75
N ILE A 376 20.94 -8.01 -0.49
CA ILE A 376 21.35 -6.84 -1.30
C ILE A 376 22.06 -5.86 -0.39
N ASN A 377 23.37 -5.74 -0.56
CA ASN A 377 24.19 -4.89 0.28
C ASN A 377 25.37 -4.32 -0.50
N LYS A 378 25.83 -3.12 -0.13
CA LYS A 378 27.01 -2.45 -0.73
C LYS A 378 27.01 -2.43 -2.27
N GLY A 379 25.83 -2.32 -2.89
CA GLY A 379 25.69 -2.26 -4.35
C GLY A 379 25.85 -3.61 -5.07
N LYS A 380 25.78 -4.73 -4.37
CA LYS A 380 25.79 -6.08 -4.92
C LYS A 380 24.58 -6.89 -4.44
N PHE A 381 24.18 -7.86 -5.26
CA PHE A 381 23.27 -8.94 -4.90
C PHE A 381 24.11 -10.16 -4.52
N PHE A 382 23.92 -10.69 -3.32
CA PHE A 382 24.62 -11.85 -2.79
C PHE A 382 23.73 -13.08 -2.81
N ILE A 383 24.32 -14.22 -3.16
CA ILE A 383 23.70 -15.55 -3.10
C ILE A 383 24.61 -16.43 -2.24
N TYR A 384 24.06 -16.94 -1.16
CA TYR A 384 24.69 -17.91 -0.28
C TYR A 384 24.08 -19.28 -0.57
N THR A 385 24.88 -20.33 -0.47
CA THR A 385 24.47 -21.69 -0.82
C THR A 385 24.55 -22.63 0.39
N ASN A 386 23.88 -23.78 0.32
CA ASN A 386 23.80 -24.74 1.43
C ASN A 386 25.17 -25.42 1.72
N ASP A 387 26.05 -25.46 0.73
CA ASP A 387 27.43 -25.94 0.86
C ASP A 387 28.41 -24.87 1.40
N GLY A 388 27.90 -23.67 1.72
CA GLY A 388 28.66 -22.59 2.35
C GLY A 388 29.36 -21.62 1.39
N ASN A 389 29.15 -21.74 0.08
CA ASN A 389 29.73 -20.80 -0.89
C ASN A 389 28.96 -19.48 -0.94
N GLU A 390 29.69 -18.39 -1.23
CA GLU A 390 29.18 -17.03 -1.42
C GLU A 390 29.45 -16.57 -2.86
N PHE A 391 28.39 -16.12 -3.54
CA PHE A 391 28.44 -15.54 -4.88
C PHE A 391 27.89 -14.11 -4.83
N SER A 392 28.34 -13.25 -5.74
CA SER A 392 27.78 -11.90 -5.84
C SER A 392 27.77 -11.35 -7.26
N VAL A 393 26.74 -10.56 -7.58
CA VAL A 393 26.61 -9.82 -8.84
C VAL A 393 26.43 -8.33 -8.54
N PRO A 394 27.13 -7.41 -9.21
CA PRO A 394 26.88 -5.97 -9.08
C PRO A 394 25.42 -5.62 -9.44
N ILE A 395 24.76 -4.79 -8.62
CA ILE A 395 23.35 -4.42 -8.84
C ILE A 395 23.14 -3.81 -10.24
N LYS A 396 24.08 -2.99 -10.72
CA LYS A 396 24.01 -2.38 -12.06
C LYS A 396 23.91 -3.39 -13.20
N GLU A 397 24.40 -4.62 -13.01
CA GLU A 397 24.33 -5.67 -14.02
C GLU A 397 22.96 -6.35 -14.02
N ILE A 398 22.21 -6.31 -12.92
CA ILE A 398 20.91 -7.00 -12.79
C ILE A 398 19.72 -6.06 -12.70
N THR A 399 19.90 -4.74 -12.62
CA THR A 399 18.78 -3.77 -12.54
C THR A 399 17.81 -3.88 -13.70
N HIS A 400 18.27 -4.32 -14.88
CA HIS A 400 17.41 -4.52 -16.06
C HIS A 400 16.50 -5.76 -15.93
N LEU A 401 16.76 -6.64 -14.96
CA LEU A 401 15.94 -7.80 -14.62
C LEU A 401 14.87 -7.47 -13.56
N ALA A 402 14.97 -6.30 -12.92
CA ALA A 402 13.98 -5.85 -11.96
C ALA A 402 12.63 -5.60 -12.64
N ARG A 403 11.56 -5.73 -11.88
CA ARG A 403 10.22 -5.53 -12.43
C ARG A 403 10.00 -4.06 -12.85
N PRO A 404 9.51 -3.79 -14.08
CA PRO A 404 9.27 -2.42 -14.55
C PRO A 404 8.29 -1.60 -13.70
N ASP A 405 7.34 -2.24 -13.01
CA ASP A 405 6.42 -1.56 -12.10
C ASP A 405 7.08 -0.97 -10.84
N CYS A 406 8.30 -1.41 -10.51
CA CYS A 406 9.09 -0.83 -9.43
C CYS A 406 9.67 0.54 -9.82
N GLU A 407 9.87 0.81 -11.11
CA GLU A 407 10.41 2.09 -11.61
C GLU A 407 9.45 3.24 -11.34
N VAL A 408 8.15 2.99 -11.34
CA VAL A 408 7.14 3.99 -11.01
C VAL A 408 6.82 4.03 -9.51
N CYS A 409 7.57 3.34 -8.64
CA CYS A 409 7.37 3.35 -7.20
C CYS A 409 8.28 4.37 -6.51
N TYR A 410 7.73 5.36 -5.81
CA TYR A 410 8.54 6.35 -5.09
C TYR A 410 8.94 5.90 -3.67
N ASP A 411 8.18 4.99 -3.06
CA ASP A 411 8.25 4.68 -1.63
C ASP A 411 9.30 3.59 -1.37
N LEU A 412 10.34 3.95 -0.60
CA LEU A 412 11.36 3.01 -0.13
C LEU A 412 11.01 2.42 1.23
N THR A 413 10.55 3.26 2.14
CA THR A 413 10.53 2.97 3.58
C THR A 413 9.19 2.46 4.07
N SER A 414 8.23 2.14 3.19
CA SER A 414 6.88 1.72 3.56
C SER A 414 6.15 2.81 4.38
N GLU A 415 6.01 3.99 3.80
CA GLU A 415 5.44 5.19 4.44
C GLU A 415 4.04 4.96 5.03
N SER A 416 3.30 4.00 4.50
CA SER A 416 1.91 3.67 4.85
C SER A 416 1.76 2.50 5.85
N SER A 417 2.78 2.20 6.67
CA SER A 417 2.77 1.10 7.65
C SER A 417 2.73 1.62 9.09
N ASP A 418 2.34 0.80 10.08
CA ASP A 418 2.40 1.20 11.49
C ASP A 418 3.84 1.21 12.03
N ILE A 419 4.62 0.22 11.60
CA ILE A 419 6.06 0.12 11.82
C ILE A 419 6.71 -0.23 10.49
N SER A 420 7.76 0.50 10.11
CA SER A 420 8.60 0.17 8.96
C SER A 420 9.96 -0.38 9.35
N ILE A 421 10.41 -1.41 8.65
CA ILE A 421 11.56 -2.22 9.05
C ILE A 421 12.44 -2.46 7.83
N GLY A 422 13.73 -2.20 7.94
CA GLY A 422 14.68 -2.54 6.88
C GLY A 422 16.12 -2.53 7.35
N SER A 423 17.06 -2.85 6.47
CA SER A 423 18.49 -2.93 6.79
C SER A 423 19.22 -1.58 6.66
N ILE A 424 18.76 -0.72 5.75
CA ILE A 424 19.45 0.52 5.37
C ILE A 424 19.51 1.50 6.54
N GLY A 425 20.73 1.87 6.95
CA GLY A 425 20.99 2.83 8.03
C GLY A 425 21.53 2.16 9.29
N SER A 426 21.24 0.87 9.48
CA SER A 426 21.71 0.06 10.61
C SER A 426 22.91 -0.83 10.23
N PRO A 427 23.72 -1.26 11.21
CA PRO A 427 24.79 -2.22 11.00
C PRO A 427 24.24 -3.63 10.67
N SER A 428 25.11 -4.50 10.15
CA SER A 428 24.75 -5.89 9.85
C SER A 428 24.19 -6.61 11.08
N GLY A 429 23.12 -7.38 10.89
CA GLY A 429 22.41 -8.07 11.98
C GLY A 429 21.50 -7.16 12.81
N TRP A 430 21.25 -5.94 12.36
CA TRP A 430 20.29 -4.99 12.94
C TRP A 430 19.34 -4.48 11.87
N ASN A 431 18.15 -4.10 12.28
CA ASN A 431 17.20 -3.38 11.45
C ASN A 431 17.11 -1.91 11.88
N THR A 432 16.98 -1.03 10.90
CA THR A 432 16.38 0.29 11.12
C THR A 432 14.87 0.11 11.26
N VAL A 433 14.31 0.69 12.31
CA VAL A 433 12.89 0.59 12.66
C VAL A 433 12.31 2.00 12.75
N ILE A 434 11.37 2.31 11.87
CA ILE A 434 10.66 3.60 11.83
C ILE A 434 9.26 3.39 12.41
N ILE A 435 8.96 4.07 13.51
CA ILE A 435 7.64 4.02 14.15
C ILE A 435 6.77 5.10 13.55
N ARG A 436 5.63 4.74 12.95
CA ARG A 436 4.81 5.70 12.20
C ARG A 436 3.50 6.08 12.88
N THR A 437 2.90 5.13 13.61
CA THR A 437 1.60 5.34 14.26
C THR A 437 1.69 5.13 15.77
N PRO A 438 0.74 5.68 16.54
CA PRO A 438 0.60 5.37 17.95
C PRO A 438 0.44 3.86 18.20
N GLU A 439 -0.28 3.16 17.33
CA GLU A 439 -0.41 1.70 17.39
C GLU A 439 0.95 1.02 17.22
N GLY A 440 1.74 1.43 16.23
CA GLY A 440 3.10 0.94 16.03
C GLY A 440 4.03 1.24 17.22
N LYS A 441 3.89 2.43 17.82
CA LYS A 441 4.66 2.82 19.02
C LYS A 441 4.33 1.92 20.21
N LYS A 442 3.03 1.66 20.44
CA LYS A 442 2.56 0.74 21.48
C LYS A 442 3.20 -0.65 21.32
N LEU A 443 3.12 -1.24 20.13
CA LEU A 443 3.72 -2.56 19.88
C LEU A 443 5.23 -2.55 20.10
N TYR A 444 5.94 -1.53 19.61
CA TYR A 444 7.39 -1.44 19.76
C TYR A 444 7.81 -1.30 21.23
N ASP A 445 7.10 -0.49 22.01
CA ASP A 445 7.34 -0.34 23.45
C ASP A 445 7.09 -1.64 24.20
N GLU A 446 6.05 -2.40 23.82
CA GLU A 446 5.78 -3.72 24.37
C GLU A 446 6.91 -4.72 24.08
N LEU A 447 7.51 -4.69 22.89
CA LEU A 447 8.66 -5.53 22.57
C LEU A 447 9.87 -5.23 23.45
N ILE A 448 10.11 -3.95 23.77
CA ILE A 448 11.19 -3.53 24.68
C ILE A 448 10.87 -3.94 26.11
N ALA A 449 9.65 -3.63 26.59
CA ALA A 449 9.22 -3.90 27.96
C ALA A 449 9.22 -5.39 28.31
N ASN A 450 8.95 -6.25 27.33
CA ASN A 450 8.96 -7.71 27.48
C ASN A 450 10.28 -8.37 27.06
N ASP A 451 11.36 -7.59 26.92
CA ASP A 451 12.71 -8.06 26.59
C ASP A 451 12.81 -8.90 25.29
N ILE A 452 11.94 -8.62 24.32
CA ILE A 452 11.90 -9.35 23.03
C ILE A 452 12.98 -8.86 22.07
N ILE A 453 13.36 -7.58 22.19
CA ILE A 453 14.33 -6.93 21.29
C ILE A 453 15.38 -6.14 22.07
N GLU A 454 16.54 -5.98 21.46
CA GLU A 454 17.53 -4.95 21.81
C GLU A 454 17.30 -3.75 20.89
N SER A 455 17.25 -2.54 21.45
CA SER A 455 16.98 -1.29 20.71
C SER A 455 17.95 -0.20 21.15
N VAL A 456 18.47 0.56 20.20
CA VAL A 456 19.33 1.73 20.43
C VAL A 456 18.79 2.95 19.68
N ASN A 457 19.09 4.14 20.19
CA ASN A 457 18.74 5.38 19.51
C ASN A 457 19.44 5.45 18.14
N PHE A 458 18.69 5.77 17.09
CA PHE A 458 19.22 5.77 15.74
C PHE A 458 20.24 6.87 15.46
N ASN A 459 20.23 7.97 16.24
CA ASN A 459 21.19 9.07 16.11
C ASN A 459 22.63 8.61 16.40
N ASP A 460 22.79 7.56 17.21
CA ASP A 460 24.08 7.01 17.60
C ASP A 460 24.59 5.93 16.62
N VAL A 461 23.84 5.65 15.55
CA VAL A 461 24.08 4.53 14.63
C VAL A 461 24.73 5.02 13.34
N LYS A 462 25.70 4.25 12.85
CA LYS A 462 26.29 4.43 11.51
C LYS A 462 25.93 3.23 10.61
N PRO A 463 25.64 3.45 9.31
CA PRO A 463 25.75 4.72 8.58
C PRO A 463 24.65 5.75 8.89
N GLY A 464 23.55 5.34 9.54
CA GLY A 464 22.56 6.22 10.14
C GLY A 464 21.63 6.93 9.14
N LEU A 465 21.00 8.01 9.62
CA LEU A 465 19.91 8.70 8.94
C LEU A 465 20.28 9.29 7.58
N SER A 466 21.47 9.87 7.44
CA SER A 466 21.90 10.51 6.18
C SER A 466 21.98 9.52 5.02
N MET A 467 22.45 8.29 5.28
CA MET A 467 22.45 7.22 4.28
C MET A 467 21.03 6.80 3.90
N LEU A 468 20.16 6.62 4.89
CA LEU A 468 18.76 6.25 4.64
C LEU A 468 18.03 7.32 3.81
N GLN A 469 18.14 8.59 4.18
CA GLN A 469 17.56 9.72 3.44
C GLN A 469 18.10 9.81 2.02
N LYS A 470 19.40 9.61 1.82
CA LYS A 470 20.02 9.61 0.48
C LYS A 470 19.43 8.52 -0.43
N ILE A 471 19.27 7.30 0.09
CA ILE A 471 18.73 6.19 -0.71
C ILE A 471 17.23 6.38 -0.97
N ALA A 472 16.46 6.85 0.02
CA ALA A 472 15.05 7.18 -0.16
C ALA A 472 14.84 8.29 -1.21
N ARG A 473 15.66 9.36 -1.14
CA ARG A 473 15.69 10.43 -2.14
C ARG A 473 15.99 9.89 -3.54
N SER A 474 16.99 9.02 -3.65
CA SER A 474 17.38 8.43 -4.93
C SER A 474 16.21 7.67 -5.57
N LYS A 475 15.46 6.90 -4.79
CA LYS A 475 14.27 6.19 -5.27
C LYS A 475 13.19 7.17 -5.76
N LYS A 476 12.84 8.19 -4.98
CA LYS A 476 11.85 9.21 -5.37
C LYS A 476 12.24 9.95 -6.65
N VAL A 477 13.51 10.36 -6.78
CA VAL A 477 14.03 11.04 -7.98
C VAL A 477 13.98 10.14 -9.22
N LYS A 478 14.41 8.88 -9.09
CA LYS A 478 14.33 7.91 -10.18
C LYS A 478 12.88 7.67 -10.59
N CYS A 479 11.98 7.51 -9.62
CA CYS A 479 10.55 7.37 -9.89
C CYS A 479 10.02 8.54 -10.72
N GLN A 480 10.29 9.78 -10.29
CA GLN A 480 9.83 10.97 -11.01
C GLN A 480 10.34 10.99 -12.46
N LYS A 481 11.60 10.64 -12.69
CA LYS A 481 12.18 10.53 -14.04
C LYS A 481 11.39 9.56 -14.93
N HIS A 482 11.08 8.35 -14.44
CA HIS A 482 10.32 7.37 -15.21
C HIS A 482 8.86 7.80 -15.44
N LEU A 483 8.25 8.50 -14.49
CA LEU A 483 6.90 9.08 -14.69
C LEU A 483 6.92 10.15 -15.79
N ASP A 484 7.93 11.01 -15.82
CA ASP A 484 8.07 12.05 -16.84
C ASP A 484 8.35 11.46 -18.23
N GLU A 485 9.14 10.38 -18.31
CA GLU A 485 9.36 9.61 -19.54
C GLU A 485 8.06 8.98 -20.05
N LYS A 486 7.33 8.25 -19.18
CA LYS A 486 6.02 7.68 -19.54
C LYS A 486 5.03 8.76 -19.98
N ARG A 487 5.02 9.93 -19.35
CA ARG A 487 4.18 11.07 -19.75
C ARG A 487 4.52 11.56 -21.16
N LYS A 488 5.81 11.68 -21.50
CA LYS A 488 6.26 12.08 -22.85
C LYS A 488 5.87 11.05 -23.91
N GLU A 489 5.91 9.76 -23.55
CA GLU A 489 5.54 8.64 -24.43
C GLU A 489 4.02 8.40 -24.50
N ASN A 490 3.21 9.19 -23.78
CA ASN A 490 1.77 8.99 -23.63
C ASN A 490 1.41 7.58 -23.11
N HIS A 491 2.31 6.98 -22.33
CA HIS A 491 2.07 5.73 -21.62
C HIS A 491 1.29 5.99 -20.33
N ARG A 492 0.51 5.00 -19.87
CA ARG A 492 -0.16 5.08 -18.57
C ARG A 492 0.86 5.03 -17.43
N PHE A 493 0.68 5.91 -16.45
CA PHE A 493 1.49 5.98 -15.23
C PHE A 493 0.61 6.35 -14.01
N PRO A 494 1.04 6.02 -12.78
CA PRO A 494 0.32 6.42 -11.59
C PRO A 494 0.40 7.92 -11.34
N SER A 495 -0.68 8.53 -10.85
CA SER A 495 -0.68 9.91 -10.36
C SER A 495 -0.47 9.90 -8.85
N TYR A 496 0.61 10.51 -8.36
CA TYR A 496 0.91 10.67 -6.94
C TYR A 496 0.44 12.00 -6.37
#